data_AF-A0A316WC56-F1
#
_entry.id   AF-A0A316WC56-F1
#
_cell.length_a   1.000
_cell.length_b   1.000
_cell.length_c   1.000
_cell.angle_alpha   90.00
_cell.angle_beta   90.00
_cell.angle_gamma   90.00
#
_symmetry.space_group_name_H-M   'P 1'
#
loop_
_entity.id
_entity.type
_entity.pdbx_description
1 polymer ?
#
loop_
_entity_poly.entity_id
_entity_poly.type
_entity_poly.pdbx_seq_one_letter_code
_entity_poly.pdbx_strand_id
1 'polypeptide(L)' 'MPISYYDFKNLTDKSQLEIVMTEGKIINELIKHELRFVLYEVSSFSVEIVYNMLNNRIESFTSFQNKRA' A
#
# COMPACT_ATOMS: atom_id res chain seq x y z
N MET A 1 13.17 -12.69 4.56
CA MET A 1 12.17 -12.86 5.63
C MET A 1 11.04 -11.90 5.34
N PRO A 2 9.77 -12.31 5.50
CA PRO A 2 8.66 -11.38 5.39
C PRO A 2 8.76 -10.29 6.46
N ILE A 3 8.61 -9.02 6.07
CA ILE A 3 8.57 -7.89 7.03
C ILE A 3 7.30 -7.95 7.88
N SER A 4 7.40 -7.61 9.16
CA SER A 4 6.24 -7.49 10.04
C SER A 4 5.56 -6.13 9.85
N TYR A 5 4.27 -6.04 10.21
CA TYR A 5 3.54 -4.76 10.17
C TYR A 5 4.20 -3.67 11.03
N TYR A 6 4.74 -4.04 12.20
CA TYR A 6 5.36 -3.09 13.12
C TYR A 6 6.71 -2.60 12.60
N ASP A 7 7.53 -3.50 12.05
CA ASP A 7 8.80 -3.12 11.43
C ASP A 7 8.53 -2.21 10.22
N PHE A 8 7.54 -2.56 9.39
CA PHE A 8 7.12 -1.75 8.25
C PHE A 8 6.71 -0.34 8.67
N LYS A 9 5.90 -0.20 9.73
CA LYS A 9 5.46 1.09 10.26
C LYS A 9 6.60 1.97 10.79
N ASN A 10 7.72 1.37 11.18
CA ASN A 10 8.90 2.09 11.67
C ASN A 10 9.84 2.55 10.53
N LEU A 11 9.57 2.17 9.28
CA LEU A 11 10.34 2.61 8.13
C LEU A 11 9.92 4.01 7.67
N THR A 12 10.81 4.66 6.92
CA THR A 12 10.46 5.90 6.22
C THR A 12 9.39 5.65 5.15
N ASP A 13 8.58 6.65 4.84
CA ASP A 13 7.55 6.57 3.79
C ASP A 13 8.13 6.08 2.45
N LYS A 14 9.33 6.55 2.09
CA LYS A 14 10.02 6.11 0.88
C LYS A 14 10.29 4.60 0.90
N SER A 15 10.82 4.09 2.00
CA SER A 15 11.11 2.65 2.15
C SER A 15 9.83 1.82 2.21
N GLN A 16 8.78 2.32 2.87
CA GLN A 16 7.46 1.67 2.89
C GLN A 16 6.92 1.52 1.46
N LEU A 17 6.93 2.61 0.68
CA LEU A 17 6.48 2.60 -0.71
C LEU A 17 7.34 1.68 -1.58
N GLU A 18 8.66 1.70 -1.43
CA GLU A 18 9.57 0.81 -2.16
C GLU A 18 9.24 -0.67 -1.92
N ILE A 19 9.00 -1.06 -0.67
CA ILE A 19 8.61 -2.43 -0.31
C ILE A 19 7.25 -2.78 -0.93
N VAL A 20 6.26 -1.89 -0.85
CA VAL A 20 4.93 -2.16 -1.43
C VAL A 20 5.02 -2.35 -2.94
N MET A 21 5.84 -1.56 -3.63
CA MET A 21 6.00 -1.64 -5.09
C MET A 21 6.82 -2.84 -5.55
N THR A 22 7.76 -3.31 -4.74
CA THR A 22 8.67 -4.41 -5.09
C THR A 22 8.16 -5.78 -4.62
N GLU A 23 7.55 -5.84 -3.44
CA GLU A 23 7.12 -7.09 -2.79
C GLU A 23 5.60 -7.23 -2.69
N GLY A 24 4.85 -6.13 -2.81
CA GLY A 24 3.40 -6.13 -2.67
C GLY A 24 2.69 -6.78 -3.85
N LYS A 25 1.61 -7.52 -3.55
CA LYS A 25 0.72 -8.11 -4.55
C LYS A 25 -0.58 -7.35 -4.60
N ILE A 26 -0.99 -6.90 -5.77
CA ILE A 26 -2.29 -6.25 -5.94
C ILE A 26 -3.39 -7.30 -5.68
N ILE A 27 -4.24 -7.03 -4.69
CA ILE A 27 -5.39 -7.87 -4.35
C ILE A 27 -6.72 -7.23 -4.74
N ASN A 28 -6.76 -5.90 -4.84
CA ASN A 28 -7.93 -5.19 -5.35
C ASN A 28 -7.52 -3.84 -5.96
N GLU A 29 -8.36 -3.34 -6.86
CA GLU A 29 -8.20 -2.04 -7.49
C GLU A 29 -9.57 -1.40 -7.72
N LEU A 30 -9.69 -0.11 -7.41
CA LEU A 30 -10.87 0.68 -7.67
C LEU A 30 -10.47 2.04 -8.27
N ILE A 31 -11.15 2.44 -9.34
CA ILE A 31 -10.99 3.78 -9.92
C ILE A 31 -12.26 4.58 -9.62
N LYS A 32 -12.10 5.77 -9.06
CA LYS A 32 -13.20 6.69 -8.79
C LYS A 32 -12.78 8.10 -9.18
N HIS A 33 -13.41 8.61 -10.25
CA HIS A 33 -13.03 9.86 -10.90
C HIS A 33 -11.53 9.86 -11.29
N GLU A 34 -10.75 10.76 -10.69
CA GLU A 34 -9.33 10.97 -10.97
C GLU A 34 -8.43 10.21 -9.99
N LEU A 35 -9.01 9.44 -9.07
CA LEU A 35 -8.27 8.68 -8.07
C LEU A 35 -8.32 7.19 -8.38
N ARG A 36 -7.16 6.56 -8.31
CA ARG A 36 -6.97 5.10 -8.41
C ARG A 36 -6.54 4.58 -7.06
N PHE A 37 -7.37 3.75 -6.45
CA PHE A 37 -7.14 3.08 -5.18
C PHE A 37 -6.63 1.68 -5.49
N VAL A 38 -5.41 1.36 -5.07
CA VAL A 38 -4.83 0.03 -5.26
C VAL A 38 -4.53 -0.56 -3.90
N LEU A 39 -5.10 -1.73 -3.64
CA LEU A 39 -4.89 -2.47 -2.41
C LEU A 39 -3.85 -3.56 -2.66
N TYR A 40 -2.75 -3.47 -1.91
CA TYR A 40 -1.65 -4.43 -1.93
C TYR A 40 -1.70 -5.31 -0.68
N GLU A 41 -1.49 -6.61 -0.87
CA GLU A 41 -1.09 -7.52 0.20
C GLU A 41 0.44 -7.52 0.29
N VAL A 42 0.97 -7.21 1.47
CA VAL A 42 2.39 -7.23 1.80
C VAL A 42 2.57 -8.13 3.01
N SER A 43 3.26 -9.26 2.82
CA SER A 43 3.50 -10.22 3.90
C SER A 43 2.18 -10.71 4.53
N SER A 44 1.83 -10.26 5.75
CA SER A 44 0.62 -10.61 6.48
C SER A 44 -0.34 -9.44 6.73
N PHE A 45 -0.16 -8.32 6.04
CA PHE A 45 -0.95 -7.10 6.19
C PHE A 45 -1.27 -6.49 4.82
N SER A 46 -2.11 -5.46 4.82
CA SER A 46 -2.50 -4.77 3.59
C SER A 46 -2.02 -3.33 3.59
N VAL A 47 -1.75 -2.81 2.40
CA VAL A 47 -1.42 -1.40 2.17
C VAL A 47 -2.28 -0.90 1.01
N GLU A 48 -3.04 0.16 1.27
CA GLU A 48 -3.73 0.89 0.22
C GLU A 48 -2.83 2.05 -0.25
N ILE A 49 -2.69 2.20 -1.57
CA ILE A 49 -2.07 3.37 -2.19
C ILE A 49 -3.11 4.06 -3.06
N VAL A 50 -3.26 5.37 -2.88
CA VAL A 50 -4.13 6.22 -3.67
C VAL A 50 -3.27 7.04 -4.63
N TYR A 51 -3.47 6.82 -5.91
CA TYR A 51 -2.83 7.57 -6.98
C TYR A 51 -3.79 8.61 -7.54
N ASN A 52 -3.29 9.80 -7.81
CA ASN A 52 -3.96 10.78 -8.64
C ASN A 52 -3.54 10.57 -10.09
N MET A 53 -4.52 10.27 -10.93
CA MET A 53 -4.33 9.94 -12.33
C MET A 53 -4.05 11.16 -13.20
N LEU A 54 -4.38 12.38 -12.75
CA LEU A 54 -4.11 13.61 -13.51
C LEU A 54 -2.63 13.98 -13.51
N ASN A 55 -1.97 13.82 -12.36
CA ASN A 55 -0.58 14.21 -12.15
C ASN A 55 0.36 13.00 -11.98
N ASN A 56 -0.19 11.78 -12.00
CA ASN A 56 0.50 10.51 -11.79
C ASN A 56 1.32 10.48 -10.48
N ARG A 57 0.78 11.10 -9.41
CA ARG A 57 1.39 11.13 -8.08
C ARG A 57 0.64 10.25 -7.10
N ILE A 58 1.35 9.82 -6.06
CA ILE A 58 0.74 9.21 -4.88
C ILE A 58 0.18 10.34 -4.02
N GLU A 59 -1.13 10.35 -3.80
CA GLU A 59 -1.80 11.30 -2.91
C GLU A 59 -1.73 10.84 -1.46
N SER A 60 -1.86 9.54 -1.25
CA SER A 60 -1.76 8.94 0.08
C SER A 60 -1.43 7.45 0.00
N PHE A 61 -0.94 6.92 1.11
CA PHE A 61 -0.88 5.48 1.33
C PHE A 61 -1.20 5.19 2.80
N THR A 62 -1.80 4.03 3.07
CA THR A 62 -2.20 3.63 4.42
C THR A 62 -2.05 2.13 4.57
N SER A 63 -1.30 1.73 5.60
CA SER A 63 -1.11 0.33 5.98
C SER A 63 -2.08 -0.07 7.09
N PHE A 64 -2.68 -1.26 7.02
CA PHE A 64 -3.54 -1.80 8.06
C PHE A 64 -3.37 -3.30 8.22
N GLN A 65 -3.47 -3.78 9.47
CA GLN A 65 -3.49 -5.21 9.74
C GLN A 65 -4.80 -5.80 9.23
N ASN A 66 -4.70 -6.91 8.51
CA ASN A 66 -5.85 -7.76 8.20
C ASN A 66 -6.28 -8.44 9.50
N LYS A 67 -7.12 -7.78 10.31
CA LYS A 67 -7.85 -8.46 11.38
C LYS A 67 -8.85 -9.40 10.73
N ARG A 68 -8.44 -10.63 10.45
CA ARG A 68 -9.40 -11.74 10.43
C ARG A 68 -9.86 -11.90 11.88
N ALA A 69 -11.05 -11.39 12.16
CA ALA A 69 -11.81 -11.74 13.36
C ALA A 69 -12.25 -13.19 13.28
#